data_AF-A0A8T1VU39-F1
#
_entry.id   AF-A0A8T1VU39-F1
#
_cell.length_a   1.000
_cell.length_b   1.000
_cell.length_c   1.000
_cell.angle_alpha   90.00
_cell.angle_beta   90.00
_cell.angle_gamma   90.00
#
_symmetry.space_group_name_H-M   'P 1'
#
loop_
_entity.id
_entity.type
_entity.pdbx_description
1 polymer ?
#
loop_
_entity_poly.entity_id
_entity_poly.type
_entity_poly.pdbx_seq_one_letter_code
_entity_poly.pdbx_strand_id
1 'polypeptide(L)'
;MVKVAMPTKLVMAACLAAVASAANVNFINKCSHPIELVHSQSGSSATKIADIAIGATFTTDVTGPAHMYRHTTSHSSTLLELSIDTCVWYDISIIPPLPGYCSSWEDCHACATGTCKSGFNVPMSVEPKNNIGSGTCSSLFCAADSETECSDAYLFPMDNTKTHQCPTGTEYDVTFCYNGSGGDSNQQQQQQQESPDQSTQQSTDAPSATTAAPTQSTASSAAQEERGNPDQQQQQQQQQQGTVQSYSDLGEVKATYSYKGKNAGNVPGSYDRVTDLGSCTKEPVTVNSPVGPMSEEVTLIFRGPCEIENIAVYSDEGGNGTWSRVSSYSRQDQTTENLVFMNNKNIDYSGQNQHGPQGLATADGLEVATEPTVFNGKLAEATDPSKIGGGPGVSTGAEINIMTAQKCNGDCQGFSGDNDYHGWGGGKKAFVTEVVFPKGSTPDQPAIWMLNAQVVHSNQYGCNCRGMGPVGGCGELDIAEVIETNPSRDMVTTHYYFYDGSILSPGGDNFAPRSYDSTTVYLTLIDDSNDGLIKIVELAKFDFTLTDLNSIYQQLVDC
;
A
#
# COMPACT_ATOMS: atom_id res chain seq x y z
N MET A 1 -3.65 11.26 79.61
CA MET A 1 -3.81 10.23 78.57
C MET A 1 -4.93 10.71 77.65
N VAL A 2 -4.62 11.38 76.53
CA VAL A 2 -4.42 10.77 75.19
C VAL A 2 -5.70 10.02 74.77
N LYS A 3 -6.46 10.46 73.77
CA LYS A 3 -6.07 10.38 72.35
C LYS A 3 -6.93 11.29 71.47
N VAL A 4 -6.24 12.05 70.62
CA VAL A 4 -6.76 12.79 69.46
C VAL A 4 -6.99 11.79 68.32
N ALA A 5 -8.13 11.89 67.63
CA ALA A 5 -8.43 11.08 66.44
C ALA A 5 -7.75 11.67 65.20
N MET A 6 -7.05 10.81 64.44
CA MET A 6 -6.36 11.13 63.19
C MET A 6 -7.33 11.14 61.98
N PRO A 7 -7.02 11.88 60.90
CA PRO A 7 -7.80 11.87 59.67
C PRO A 7 -7.45 10.68 58.77
N THR A 8 -8.47 10.17 58.10
CA THR A 8 -8.44 9.11 57.09
C THR A 8 -7.59 9.53 55.89
N LYS A 9 -6.54 8.77 55.59
CA LYS A 9 -5.70 8.96 54.39
C LYS A 9 -6.47 8.50 53.14
N LEU A 10 -6.61 9.41 52.18
CA LEU A 10 -6.95 9.10 50.79
C LEU A 10 -5.80 8.25 50.20
N VAL A 11 -6.09 7.03 49.73
CA VAL A 11 -5.15 6.26 48.93
C VAL A 11 -5.42 6.61 47.47
N MET A 12 -4.54 7.42 46.86
CA MET A 12 -4.47 7.56 45.41
C MET A 12 -4.02 6.19 44.86
N ALA A 13 -4.89 5.54 44.09
CA ALA A 13 -4.48 4.49 43.19
C ALA A 13 -3.72 5.15 42.03
N ALA A 14 -2.39 5.07 42.06
CA ALA A 14 -1.58 5.37 40.89
C ALA A 14 -1.84 4.27 39.86
N CYS A 15 -2.47 4.61 38.74
CA CYS A 15 -2.39 3.78 37.53
C CYS A 15 -0.92 3.67 37.15
N LEU A 16 -0.33 2.48 37.35
CA LEU A 16 0.91 2.11 36.69
C LEU A 16 0.61 2.06 35.19
N ALA A 17 0.96 3.12 34.48
CA ALA A 17 1.08 3.04 33.03
C ALA A 17 2.05 1.90 32.71
N ALA A 18 1.65 0.99 31.83
CA ALA A 18 2.60 0.10 31.19
C ALA A 18 3.61 1.00 30.46
N VAL A 19 4.83 1.08 30.99
CA VAL A 19 5.89 1.85 30.35
C VAL A 19 6.23 1.09 29.08
N ALA A 20 5.89 1.65 27.92
CA ALA A 20 6.40 1.14 26.65
C ALA A 20 7.92 1.01 26.79
N SER A 21 8.46 -0.18 26.55
CA SER A 21 9.86 -0.46 26.78
C SER A 21 10.70 0.27 25.75
N ALA A 22 11.18 1.46 26.07
CA ALA A 22 12.07 2.21 25.20
C ALA A 22 13.44 1.52 25.09
N ALA A 23 14.02 1.53 23.90
CA ALA A 23 15.44 1.28 23.70
C ALA A 23 16.18 2.61 23.68
N ASN A 24 17.31 2.69 24.35
CA ASN A 24 18.18 3.87 24.29
C ASN A 24 19.22 3.65 23.19
N VAL A 25 19.26 4.57 22.21
CA VAL A 25 20.13 4.45 21.03
C VAL A 25 21.07 5.65 20.98
N ASN A 26 22.37 5.36 20.98
CA ASN A 26 23.45 6.34 20.88
C ASN A 26 24.00 6.35 19.44
N PHE A 27 23.71 7.41 18.68
CA PHE A 27 24.27 7.65 17.37
C PHE A 27 25.61 8.37 17.50
N ILE A 28 26.70 7.70 17.13
CA ILE A 28 28.08 8.15 17.32
C ILE A 28 28.69 8.48 15.95
N ASN A 29 29.18 9.70 15.77
CA ASN A 29 29.84 10.09 14.53
C ASN A 29 31.38 9.99 14.65
N LYS A 30 31.99 8.99 14.00
CA LYS A 30 33.45 8.89 13.83
C LYS A 30 33.94 9.29 12.43
N CYS A 31 33.06 9.80 11.58
CA CYS A 31 33.42 10.29 10.26
C CYS A 31 34.23 11.60 10.36
N SER A 32 34.95 11.97 9.29
CA SER A 32 35.64 13.26 9.21
C SER A 32 34.71 14.43 8.85
N HIS A 33 33.41 14.16 8.69
CA HIS A 33 32.37 15.12 8.35
C HIS A 33 31.17 14.97 9.33
N PRO A 34 30.30 15.98 9.46
CA PRO A 34 29.08 15.85 10.25
C PRO A 34 28.15 14.78 9.65
N ILE A 35 27.34 14.16 10.51
CA ILE A 35 26.25 13.27 10.11
C ILE A 35 24.94 14.02 10.24
N GLU A 36 24.28 14.24 9.11
CA GLU A 36 22.86 14.56 9.06
C GLU A 36 22.06 13.30 9.40
N LEU A 37 21.58 13.17 10.64
CA LEU A 37 20.77 12.04 11.08
C LEU A 37 19.31 12.27 10.69
N VAL A 38 18.82 11.42 9.81
CA VAL A 38 17.44 11.42 9.32
C VAL A 38 16.72 10.21 9.88
N HIS A 39 15.46 10.41 10.27
CA HIS A 39 14.59 9.38 10.85
C HIS A 39 13.21 9.39 10.17
N SER A 40 12.67 8.20 9.91
CA SER A 40 11.26 7.96 9.59
C SER A 40 10.73 6.82 10.44
N GLN A 41 9.41 6.79 10.62
CA GLN A 41 8.73 5.74 11.38
C GLN A 41 7.39 5.38 10.73
N SER A 42 7.11 4.08 10.58
CA SER A 42 5.80 3.58 10.12
C SER A 42 5.34 4.21 8.80
N GLY A 43 6.27 4.38 7.85
CA GLY A 43 5.98 4.97 6.54
C GLY A 43 5.88 6.51 6.54
N SER A 44 6.16 7.19 7.65
CA SER A 44 6.23 8.65 7.69
C SER A 44 7.38 9.19 6.83
N SER A 45 7.24 10.45 6.40
CA SER A 45 8.31 11.14 5.67
C SER A 45 9.60 11.18 6.51
N ALA A 46 10.72 10.91 5.85
CA ALA A 46 12.04 10.98 6.48
C ALA A 46 12.37 12.43 6.84
N THR A 47 12.62 12.70 8.14
CA THR A 47 12.91 14.04 8.65
C THR A 47 14.29 14.08 9.28
N LYS A 48 15.01 15.19 9.09
CA LYS A 48 16.25 15.42 9.82
C LYS A 48 15.93 15.65 11.30
N ILE A 49 16.50 14.82 12.15
CA ILE A 49 16.31 14.89 13.61
C ILE A 49 17.54 15.43 14.35
N ALA A 50 18.74 15.33 13.76
CA ALA A 50 19.96 15.89 14.33
C ALA A 50 21.06 16.13 13.28
N ASP A 51 21.96 17.08 13.56
CA ASP A 51 23.27 17.18 12.93
C ASP A 51 24.33 16.76 13.96
N ILE A 52 24.90 15.57 13.80
CA ILE A 52 25.89 15.01 14.72
C ILE A 52 27.27 15.49 14.27
N ALA A 53 27.86 16.41 15.03
CA ALA A 53 29.21 16.91 14.78
C ALA A 53 30.27 15.79 14.83
N ILE A 54 31.43 16.05 14.23
CA ILE A 54 32.58 15.13 14.21
C ILE A 54 32.96 14.74 15.64
N GLY A 55 33.00 13.45 15.94
CA GLY A 55 33.31 12.92 17.28
C GLY A 55 32.21 13.07 18.32
N ALA A 56 31.03 13.60 17.95
CA ALA A 56 29.91 13.77 18.86
C ALA A 56 28.98 12.53 18.88
N THR A 57 28.13 12.50 19.91
CA THR A 57 27.08 11.50 20.07
C THR A 57 25.73 12.20 20.21
N PHE A 58 24.72 11.68 19.52
CA PHE A 58 23.31 12.03 19.71
C PHE A 58 22.58 10.82 20.29
N THR A 59 21.87 11.02 21.40
CA THR A 59 21.16 9.94 22.08
C THR A 59 19.66 10.19 22.00
N THR A 60 18.89 9.15 21.70
CA THR A 60 17.42 9.20 21.71
C THR A 60 16.84 7.91 22.28
N ASP A 61 15.67 8.05 22.90
CA ASP A 61 14.83 6.92 23.24
C ASP A 61 13.95 6.55 22.04
N VAL A 62 13.81 5.27 21.77
CA VAL A 62 13.06 4.73 20.63
C VAL A 62 11.95 3.84 21.17
N THR A 63 10.72 4.00 20.68
CA THR A 63 9.54 3.20 21.07
C THR A 63 8.62 2.96 19.88
N GLY A 64 8.03 1.76 19.82
CA GLY A 64 7.11 1.38 18.77
C GLY A 64 7.80 0.76 17.55
N PRO A 65 7.03 0.46 16.50
CA PRO A 65 7.53 -0.30 15.36
C PRO A 65 8.17 0.57 14.28
N ALA A 66 8.86 -0.09 13.35
CA ALA A 66 9.20 0.40 12.01
C ALA A 66 9.97 1.74 11.94
N HIS A 67 11.01 1.91 12.76
CA HIS A 67 11.93 3.03 12.70
C HIS A 67 13.02 2.77 11.65
N MET A 68 13.35 3.79 10.85
CA MET A 68 14.49 3.79 9.95
C MET A 68 15.36 5.00 10.19
N TYR A 69 16.67 4.79 10.37
CA TYR A 69 17.66 5.86 10.54
C TYR A 69 18.70 5.81 9.43
N ARG A 70 19.09 6.98 8.91
CA ARG A 70 20.12 7.11 7.87
C ARG A 70 20.90 8.41 7.95
N HIS A 71 22.02 8.45 7.24
CA HIS A 71 22.72 9.69 6.95
C HIS A 71 22.14 10.34 5.67
N THR A 72 21.73 11.61 5.77
CA THR A 72 21.11 12.42 4.70
C THR A 72 19.71 12.00 4.28
N THR A 73 19.04 12.85 3.50
CA THR A 73 17.74 12.54 2.88
C THR A 73 17.83 11.63 1.66
N SER A 74 19.04 11.29 1.19
CA SER A 74 19.24 10.38 0.06
C SER A 74 18.58 9.03 0.30
N HIS A 75 17.92 8.49 -0.73
CA HIS A 75 17.40 7.12 -0.70
C HIS A 75 18.49 6.09 -0.97
N SER A 76 19.60 6.51 -1.58
CA SER A 76 20.84 5.73 -1.66
C SER A 76 21.64 5.95 -0.37
N SER A 77 21.35 5.14 0.65
CA SER A 77 21.92 5.31 1.99
C SER A 77 21.92 4.02 2.80
N THR A 78 22.96 3.83 3.62
CA THR A 78 23.01 2.77 4.62
C THR A 78 21.92 2.98 5.67
N LEU A 79 21.07 1.99 5.90
CA LEU A 79 19.93 2.07 6.81
C LEU A 79 20.18 1.28 8.09
N LEU A 80 19.75 1.85 9.22
CA LEU A 80 19.45 1.11 10.44
C LEU A 80 17.93 0.98 10.55
N GLU A 81 17.44 -0.25 10.66
CA GLU A 81 16.02 -0.52 10.90
C GLU A 81 15.84 -1.01 12.35
N LEU A 82 14.81 -0.49 13.03
CA LEU A 82 14.51 -0.80 14.43
C LEU A 82 13.00 -0.97 14.62
N SER A 83 12.58 -2.02 15.33
CA SER A 83 11.19 -2.21 15.73
C SER A 83 11.12 -2.68 17.18
N ILE A 84 10.28 -2.04 17.99
CA ILE A 84 10.24 -2.27 19.43
C ILE A 84 8.82 -2.66 19.85
N ASP A 85 8.68 -3.90 20.28
CA ASP A 85 7.44 -4.47 20.81
C ASP A 85 7.70 -5.22 22.13
N THR A 86 7.61 -6.55 22.12
CA THR A 86 8.04 -7.46 23.18
C THR A 86 9.55 -7.69 23.18
N CYS A 87 10.25 -7.36 22.09
CA CYS A 87 11.70 -7.32 21.94
C CYS A 87 12.12 -6.10 21.10
N VAL A 88 13.44 -5.87 21.00
CA VAL A 88 14.01 -4.90 20.06
C VAL A 88 14.53 -5.69 18.86
N TRP A 89 13.86 -5.53 17.72
CA TRP A 89 14.28 -6.05 16.42
C TRP A 89 15.13 -5.01 15.73
N TYR A 90 16.23 -5.44 15.10
CA TYR A 90 17.13 -4.53 14.41
C TYR A 90 17.93 -5.23 13.31
N ASP A 91 18.31 -4.44 12.31
CA ASP A 91 19.21 -4.84 11.24
C ASP A 91 19.84 -3.61 10.56
N ILE A 92 20.83 -3.88 9.70
CA ILE A 92 21.40 -2.91 8.78
C ILE A 92 20.95 -3.30 7.38
N SER A 93 20.65 -2.34 6.52
CA SER A 93 20.33 -2.59 5.11
C SER A 93 21.18 -1.71 4.19
N ILE A 94 21.71 -2.32 3.14
CA ILE A 94 22.32 -1.63 1.99
C ILE A 94 21.64 -2.04 0.68
N ILE A 95 20.37 -2.43 0.75
CA ILE A 95 19.56 -2.67 -0.44
C ILE A 95 19.40 -1.33 -1.19
N PRO A 96 19.76 -1.25 -2.49
CA PRO A 96 19.56 -0.05 -3.27
C PRO A 96 18.09 0.39 -3.34
N PRO A 97 17.79 1.69 -3.44
CA PRO A 97 16.42 2.17 -3.43
C PRO A 97 15.64 1.71 -4.66
N LEU A 98 14.44 1.17 -4.41
CA LEU A 98 13.54 0.62 -5.42
C LEU A 98 14.26 -0.42 -6.31
N PRO A 99 14.80 -1.51 -5.72
CA PRO A 99 15.61 -2.46 -6.48
C PRO A 99 14.75 -3.34 -7.40
N GLY A 100 13.41 -3.27 -7.26
CA GLY A 100 12.50 -4.24 -7.86
C GLY A 100 12.65 -5.61 -7.20
N TYR A 101 12.40 -6.66 -7.96
CA TYR A 101 12.73 -8.01 -7.53
C TYR A 101 14.20 -8.30 -7.80
N CYS A 102 14.95 -8.62 -6.75
CA CYS A 102 16.32 -9.10 -6.86
C CYS A 102 16.61 -10.12 -5.77
N SER A 103 17.44 -11.11 -6.10
CA SER A 103 17.64 -12.33 -5.30
C SER A 103 19.08 -12.54 -4.80
N SER A 104 20.00 -11.66 -5.19
CA SER A 104 21.37 -11.62 -4.68
C SER A 104 21.87 -10.17 -4.60
N TRP A 105 23.00 -9.96 -3.91
CA TRP A 105 23.65 -8.65 -3.92
C TRP A 105 23.97 -8.20 -5.36
N GLU A 106 24.54 -9.07 -6.20
CA GLU A 106 24.86 -8.68 -7.59
C GLU A 106 23.60 -8.32 -8.39
N ASP A 107 22.50 -9.04 -8.17
CA ASP A 107 21.22 -8.81 -8.84
C ASP A 107 20.64 -7.44 -8.45
N CYS A 108 20.64 -7.11 -7.15
CA CYS A 108 20.17 -5.80 -6.68
C CYS A 108 21.07 -4.64 -7.10
N HIS A 109 22.36 -4.91 -7.35
CA HIS A 109 23.35 -3.92 -7.77
C HIS A 109 23.61 -3.94 -9.29
N ALA A 110 22.84 -4.72 -10.07
CA ALA A 110 23.00 -4.84 -11.51
C ALA A 110 22.62 -3.54 -12.23
N CYS A 111 23.53 -3.01 -13.05
CA CYS A 111 23.38 -1.71 -13.72
C CYS A 111 22.55 -1.81 -15.01
N ALA A 112 21.31 -2.31 -14.94
CA ALA A 112 20.45 -2.55 -16.10
C ALA A 112 20.11 -1.28 -16.92
N THR A 113 20.22 -0.08 -16.33
CA THR A 113 19.86 1.20 -16.94
C THR A 113 21.03 2.20 -17.07
N GLY A 114 22.27 1.78 -16.85
CA GLY A 114 23.46 2.62 -17.01
C GLY A 114 23.84 3.49 -15.81
N THR A 115 23.02 3.55 -14.75
CA THR A 115 23.38 4.17 -13.47
C THR A 115 23.25 3.15 -12.34
N CYS A 116 24.38 2.70 -11.79
CA CYS A 116 24.39 1.77 -10.67
C CYS A 116 23.91 2.52 -9.41
N LYS A 117 22.78 2.10 -8.83
CA LYS A 117 22.28 2.65 -7.56
C LYS A 117 22.94 1.91 -6.42
N SER A 118 23.45 2.66 -5.45
CA SER A 118 24.00 2.11 -4.21
C SER A 118 22.97 2.23 -3.10
N GLY A 119 22.85 1.21 -2.25
CA GLY A 119 22.15 1.31 -0.96
C GLY A 119 23.10 1.73 0.17
N PHE A 120 24.29 2.21 -0.15
CA PHE A 120 25.32 2.56 0.82
C PHE A 120 25.77 4.01 0.64
N ASN A 121 26.05 4.68 1.76
CA ASN A 121 26.68 6.01 1.73
C ASN A 121 27.65 6.26 2.88
N VAL A 122 27.46 5.60 4.02
CA VAL A 122 28.33 5.73 5.19
C VAL A 122 28.49 4.36 5.86
N PRO A 123 29.71 3.97 6.29
CA PRO A 123 29.90 2.76 7.08
C PRO A 123 29.13 2.85 8.39
N MET A 124 28.52 1.75 8.84
CA MET A 124 27.70 1.70 10.06
C MET A 124 28.00 0.43 10.86
N SER A 125 28.14 0.57 12.19
CA SER A 125 28.00 -0.55 13.12
C SER A 125 26.79 -0.34 14.02
N VAL A 126 26.18 -1.43 14.46
CA VAL A 126 25.08 -1.46 15.44
C VAL A 126 25.47 -2.44 16.53
N GLU A 127 25.74 -1.93 17.72
CA GLU A 127 26.36 -2.69 18.81
C GLU A 127 25.48 -2.65 20.06
N PRO A 128 24.79 -3.75 20.40
CA PRO A 128 24.08 -3.86 21.68
C PRO A 128 25.09 -3.82 22.83
N LYS A 129 24.88 -2.97 23.83
CA LYS A 129 25.79 -2.83 24.98
C LYS A 129 25.59 -3.92 26.03
N ASN A 130 24.45 -4.58 25.98
CA ASN A 130 24.05 -5.67 26.87
C ASN A 130 23.22 -6.72 26.10
N ASN A 131 22.98 -7.87 26.73
CA ASN A 131 22.21 -8.98 26.18
C ASN A 131 22.78 -9.67 24.92
N ILE A 132 24.02 -9.33 24.50
CA ILE A 132 24.72 -10.03 23.41
C ILE A 132 24.75 -11.55 23.69
N GLY A 133 24.38 -12.33 22.69
CA GLY A 133 24.28 -13.79 22.76
C GLY A 133 22.94 -14.32 23.26
N SER A 134 22.00 -13.45 23.66
CA SER A 134 20.62 -13.84 23.95
C SER A 134 19.81 -13.95 22.67
N GLY A 135 19.47 -15.17 22.24
CA GLY A 135 18.77 -15.39 20.97
C GLY A 135 19.66 -15.00 19.78
N THR A 136 19.19 -14.08 18.94
CA THR A 136 19.96 -13.51 17.82
C THR A 136 20.55 -12.14 18.16
N CYS A 137 20.68 -11.75 19.43
CA CYS A 137 21.27 -10.46 19.79
C CYS A 137 22.78 -10.45 19.55
N SER A 138 23.26 -9.71 18.55
CA SER A 138 24.68 -9.58 18.18
C SER A 138 25.04 -8.21 17.60
N SER A 139 26.31 -7.85 17.64
CA SER A 139 26.81 -6.66 16.92
C SER A 139 26.77 -6.90 15.41
N LEU A 140 26.36 -5.87 14.66
CA LEU A 140 26.30 -5.88 13.19
C LEU A 140 27.27 -4.85 12.62
N PHE A 141 27.95 -5.21 11.53
CA PHE A 141 28.97 -4.38 10.90
C PHE A 141 28.78 -4.28 9.39
N CYS A 142 28.80 -3.06 8.87
CA CYS A 142 28.71 -2.78 7.44
C CYS A 142 29.72 -1.69 7.02
N ALA A 143 30.84 -2.13 6.44
CA ALA A 143 31.99 -1.28 6.13
C ALA A 143 31.94 -0.57 4.76
N ALA A 144 31.31 -1.17 3.74
CA ALA A 144 31.34 -0.70 2.35
C ALA A 144 30.19 -1.27 1.53
N ASP A 145 29.89 -0.68 0.37
CA ASP A 145 28.92 -1.22 -0.60
C ASP A 145 29.44 -2.54 -1.22
N SER A 146 29.33 -3.64 -0.47
CA SER A 146 30.09 -4.87 -0.70
C SER A 146 29.43 -6.04 0.01
N GLU A 147 29.21 -7.12 -0.73
CA GLU A 147 28.66 -8.37 -0.18
C GLU A 147 29.47 -8.90 1.01
N THR A 148 30.80 -8.78 0.94
CA THR A 148 31.70 -9.32 1.96
C THR A 148 31.98 -8.37 3.11
N GLU A 149 32.02 -7.07 2.85
CA GLU A 149 32.33 -6.07 3.89
C GLU A 149 31.07 -5.53 4.60
N CYS A 150 29.88 -5.88 4.11
CA CYS A 150 28.59 -5.69 4.75
C CYS A 150 27.79 -7.00 4.87
N SER A 151 28.46 -8.11 5.14
CA SER A 151 27.82 -9.42 5.24
C SER A 151 26.75 -9.53 6.35
N ASP A 152 26.78 -8.64 7.33
CA ASP A 152 25.79 -8.58 8.42
C ASP A 152 24.52 -7.82 8.03
N ALA A 153 24.53 -7.09 6.91
CA ALA A 153 23.41 -6.29 6.43
C ALA A 153 22.51 -7.08 5.46
N TYR A 154 21.27 -6.62 5.32
CA TYR A 154 20.42 -6.94 4.18
C TYR A 154 21.08 -6.44 2.89
N LEU A 155 21.37 -7.39 2.00
CA LEU A 155 21.96 -7.15 0.68
C LEU A 155 20.92 -7.22 -0.45
N PHE A 156 19.82 -7.94 -0.20
CA PHE A 156 18.67 -8.10 -1.08
C PHE A 156 17.40 -8.41 -0.25
N PRO A 157 16.19 -8.13 -0.74
CA PRO A 157 14.96 -8.20 0.06
C PRO A 157 14.61 -9.58 0.65
N MET A 158 15.03 -10.65 -0.01
CA MET A 158 14.69 -12.02 0.40
C MET A 158 15.65 -12.62 1.43
N ASP A 159 16.67 -11.88 1.88
CA ASP A 159 17.64 -12.37 2.85
C ASP A 159 17.12 -12.30 4.30
N ASN A 160 16.08 -13.05 4.60
CA ASN A 160 15.41 -13.03 5.91
C ASN A 160 16.30 -13.52 7.09
N THR A 161 17.59 -13.79 6.86
CA THR A 161 18.54 -14.20 7.91
C THR A 161 19.17 -13.03 8.65
N LYS A 162 18.95 -11.79 8.19
CA LYS A 162 19.68 -10.59 8.66
C LYS A 162 19.00 -9.83 9.79
N THR A 163 17.76 -10.15 10.13
CA THR A 163 17.10 -9.53 11.29
C THR A 163 17.55 -10.16 12.60
N HIS A 164 17.98 -9.31 13.53
CA HIS A 164 18.44 -9.68 14.86
C HIS A 164 17.46 -9.19 15.92
N GLN A 165 17.45 -9.83 17.09
CA GLN A 165 16.57 -9.44 18.19
C GLN A 165 17.34 -9.43 19.51
N CYS A 166 17.15 -8.38 20.30
CA CYS A 166 17.59 -8.34 21.70
C CYS A 166 16.37 -8.16 22.64
N PRO A 167 16.48 -8.57 23.91
CA PRO A 167 15.49 -8.24 24.92
C PRO A 167 15.21 -6.74 25.01
N THR A 168 14.01 -6.38 25.44
CA THR A 168 13.64 -4.97 25.69
C THR A 168 14.53 -4.32 26.76
N GLY A 169 14.75 -3.00 26.62
CA GLY A 169 15.68 -2.26 27.48
C GLY A 169 17.17 -2.47 27.17
N THR A 170 17.50 -3.11 26.04
CA THR A 170 18.87 -3.13 25.51
C THR A 170 19.26 -1.75 25.00
N GLU A 171 20.44 -1.27 25.41
CA GLU A 171 21.04 -0.03 24.90
C GLU A 171 21.92 -0.34 23.68
N TYR A 172 21.92 0.53 22.68
CA TYR A 172 22.67 0.34 21.44
C TYR A 172 23.60 1.51 21.16
N ASP A 173 24.82 1.20 20.75
CA ASP A 173 25.73 2.16 20.12
C ASP A 173 25.68 1.95 18.59
N VAL A 174 25.25 2.99 17.86
CA VAL A 174 25.21 3.01 16.39
C VAL A 174 26.33 3.92 15.92
N THR A 175 27.39 3.37 15.34
CA THR A 175 28.59 4.14 15.00
C THR A 175 28.74 4.33 13.49
N PHE A 176 28.65 5.58 13.04
CA PHE A 176 29.00 5.97 11.68
C PHE A 176 30.52 6.03 11.50
N CYS A 177 31.02 5.52 10.37
CA CYS A 177 32.44 5.38 10.07
C CYS A 177 33.22 4.59 11.14
N TYR A 178 32.64 3.52 11.69
CA TYR A 178 33.24 2.71 12.75
C TYR A 178 34.61 2.13 12.36
N ASN A 179 34.83 1.85 11.07
CA ASN A 179 36.06 1.30 10.49
C ASN A 179 37.15 2.35 10.22
N GLY A 180 36.89 3.64 10.50
CA GLY A 180 37.84 4.73 10.23
C GLY A 180 37.88 5.21 8.79
N SER A 181 37.01 4.69 7.90
CA SER A 181 36.97 5.02 6.46
C SER A 181 36.34 6.38 6.13
N GLY A 182 36.37 7.34 7.06
CA GLY A 182 35.77 8.67 6.86
C GLY A 182 36.56 9.59 5.92
N GLY A 183 37.36 9.10 4.97
CA GLY A 183 38.23 9.90 4.11
C GLY A 183 37.91 9.78 2.62
N ASP A 184 37.52 10.92 2.02
CA ASP A 184 37.41 11.22 0.58
C ASP A 184 36.52 10.35 -0.32
N SER A 185 35.24 10.73 -0.40
CA SER A 185 34.47 10.63 -1.65
C SER A 185 34.28 12.05 -2.19
N ASN A 186 34.93 12.37 -3.31
CA ASN A 186 34.73 13.62 -4.05
C ASN A 186 33.23 13.87 -4.29
N GLN A 187 32.63 14.76 -3.51
CA GLN A 187 31.43 15.47 -3.92
C GLN A 187 31.85 16.45 -5.03
N GLN A 188 31.96 15.96 -6.26
CA GLN A 188 31.79 16.85 -7.40
C GLN A 188 30.31 17.23 -7.47
N GLN A 189 30.02 18.43 -7.01
CA GLN A 189 28.84 19.19 -7.41
C GLN A 189 28.81 19.24 -8.96
N GLN A 190 27.99 18.40 -9.59
CA GLN A 190 27.57 18.63 -10.96
C GLN A 190 26.31 19.50 -10.93
N GLN A 191 26.53 20.82 -10.93
CA GLN A 191 25.61 21.73 -11.61
C GLN A 191 25.78 21.47 -13.11
N GLN A 192 24.85 20.75 -13.73
CA GLN A 192 24.76 20.72 -15.20
C GLN A 192 23.71 21.73 -15.65
N GLN A 193 24.21 22.70 -16.40
CA GLN A 193 23.49 23.78 -17.05
C GLN A 193 23.13 23.29 -18.46
N GLU A 194 21.85 23.20 -18.77
CA GLU A 194 21.35 22.79 -20.09
C GLU A 194 21.66 23.82 -21.18
N SER A 195 22.21 23.37 -22.31
CA SER A 195 21.89 23.89 -23.66
C SER A 195 22.42 22.98 -24.78
N PRO A 196 21.84 23.05 -25.98
CA PRO A 196 21.46 21.88 -26.77
C PRO A 196 22.54 21.40 -27.75
N ASP A 197 22.58 20.08 -27.97
CA ASP A 197 23.47 19.45 -28.94
C ASP A 197 22.90 19.48 -30.36
N GLN A 198 23.79 19.74 -31.31
CA GLN A 198 23.55 19.77 -32.75
C GLN A 198 24.28 18.57 -33.36
N SER A 199 23.47 17.65 -33.89
CA SER A 199 23.79 16.47 -34.72
C SER A 199 25.19 16.37 -35.34
N THR A 200 25.82 15.19 -35.26
CA THR A 200 26.33 14.50 -36.46
C THR A 200 26.59 13.00 -36.24
N GLN A 201 26.29 12.24 -37.29
CA GLN A 201 26.33 10.78 -37.43
C GLN A 201 27.77 10.22 -37.45
N GLN A 202 27.99 8.99 -36.94
CA GLN A 202 28.57 7.92 -37.77
C GLN A 202 28.47 6.51 -37.13
N SER A 203 28.14 5.55 -37.99
CA SER A 203 28.05 4.10 -37.82
C SER A 203 29.38 3.39 -37.50
N THR A 204 29.34 2.23 -36.85
CA THR A 204 29.72 0.91 -37.46
C THR A 204 29.61 -0.27 -36.47
N ASP A 205 28.98 -1.33 -36.99
CA ASP A 205 29.25 -2.76 -36.87
C ASP A 205 29.27 -3.53 -35.52
N ALA A 206 28.38 -4.52 -35.46
CA ALA A 206 28.42 -5.72 -34.63
C ALA A 206 29.47 -6.74 -35.16
N PRO A 207 29.85 -7.78 -34.40
CA PRO A 207 29.07 -9.03 -34.48
C PRO A 207 28.96 -9.86 -33.19
N SER A 208 27.99 -10.79 -33.24
CA SER A 208 27.63 -11.83 -32.27
C SER A 208 28.72 -12.85 -31.91
N ALA A 209 28.54 -13.52 -30.75
CA ALA A 209 28.51 -15.00 -30.62
C ALA A 209 28.41 -15.47 -29.14
N THR A 210 27.28 -16.11 -28.78
CA THR A 210 27.16 -17.49 -28.19
C THR A 210 28.23 -17.95 -27.17
N THR A 211 27.93 -18.62 -26.05
CA THR A 211 27.32 -19.97 -25.96
C THR A 211 27.17 -20.42 -24.49
N ALA A 212 26.13 -21.24 -24.23
CA ALA A 212 26.08 -22.45 -23.40
C ALA A 212 26.20 -22.42 -21.84
N ALA A 213 25.13 -22.94 -21.23
CA ALA A 213 25.06 -23.61 -19.92
C ALA A 213 25.82 -24.95 -19.87
N PRO A 214 26.05 -25.50 -18.67
CA PRO A 214 25.35 -26.73 -18.22
C PRO A 214 24.89 -26.65 -16.74
N THR A 215 23.71 -27.07 -16.30
CA THR A 215 23.13 -28.43 -16.07
C THR A 215 23.68 -29.24 -14.88
N GLN A 216 22.83 -29.35 -13.85
CA GLN A 216 22.43 -30.53 -13.03
C GLN A 216 23.02 -30.89 -11.64
N SER A 217 22.02 -31.13 -10.74
CA SER A 217 21.93 -32.10 -9.63
C SER A 217 22.57 -31.66 -8.29
N THR A 218 21.97 -31.85 -7.12
CA THR A 218 21.21 -33.00 -6.58
C THR A 218 20.30 -32.60 -5.40
N ALA A 219 19.26 -33.42 -5.17
CA ALA A 219 18.30 -33.35 -4.07
C ALA A 219 18.81 -33.98 -2.75
N SER A 220 18.29 -33.49 -1.60
CA SER A 220 18.03 -34.22 -0.33
C SER A 220 17.29 -33.26 0.62
N SER A 221 15.99 -33.39 0.91
CA SER A 221 15.29 -34.29 1.85
C SER A 221 15.44 -33.94 3.34
N ALA A 222 14.26 -33.84 4.00
CA ALA A 222 13.95 -33.83 5.44
C ALA A 222 14.17 -32.48 6.18
N ALA A 223 13.34 -32.02 7.11
CA ALA A 223 12.26 -32.66 7.88
C ALA A 223 11.23 -31.61 8.34
N GLN A 224 10.00 -32.09 8.59
CA GLN A 224 8.93 -31.38 9.29
C GLN A 224 9.32 -31.08 10.74
N GLU A 225 9.00 -29.88 11.22
CA GLU A 225 8.73 -29.64 12.64
C GLU A 225 7.38 -28.92 12.78
N GLU A 226 6.43 -29.63 13.40
CA GLU A 226 5.19 -29.10 13.94
C GLU A 226 5.50 -27.99 14.96
N ARG A 227 4.88 -26.81 14.81
CA ARG A 227 4.68 -25.88 15.93
C ARG A 227 3.20 -25.59 16.10
N GLY A 228 2.76 -25.85 17.32
CA GLY A 228 1.37 -25.93 17.73
C GLY A 228 0.63 -24.60 17.76
N ASN A 229 -0.69 -24.78 17.70
CA ASN A 229 -1.74 -23.82 17.97
C ASN A 229 -1.50 -23.04 19.28
N PRO A 230 -1.87 -21.75 19.33
CA PRO A 230 -2.80 -21.37 20.39
C PRO A 230 -3.92 -20.43 19.91
N ASP A 231 -5.12 -20.99 19.86
CA ASP A 231 -6.33 -20.34 20.38
C ASP A 231 -6.03 -19.73 21.76
N GLN A 232 -6.17 -18.41 21.88
CA GLN A 232 -6.81 -17.68 22.99
C GLN A 232 -6.31 -16.25 23.06
N GLN A 233 -7.11 -15.31 22.55
CA GLN A 233 -7.38 -14.01 23.18
C GLN A 233 -8.55 -13.33 22.45
N GLN A 234 -9.77 -13.82 22.69
CA GLN A 234 -10.99 -13.04 22.51
C GLN A 234 -11.34 -12.31 23.81
N GLN A 235 -11.93 -11.12 23.65
CA GLN A 235 -12.51 -10.16 24.61
C GLN A 235 -11.62 -8.94 24.88
N GLN A 236 -12.02 -7.69 24.66
CA GLN A 236 -13.34 -7.07 24.50
C GLN A 236 -13.18 -5.72 23.79
N GLN A 237 -13.81 -5.52 22.64
CA GLN A 237 -14.39 -4.24 22.20
C GLN A 237 -15.57 -4.59 21.28
N GLN A 238 -16.76 -4.12 21.65
CA GLN A 238 -18.03 -4.49 21.03
C GLN A 238 -18.06 -4.07 19.55
N GLN A 239 -17.92 -5.04 18.66
CA GLN A 239 -18.29 -4.96 17.25
C GLN A 239 -19.82 -5.00 17.15
N GLN A 240 -20.42 -4.04 16.46
CA GLN A 240 -21.76 -4.22 15.90
C GLN A 240 -21.63 -5.08 14.64
N GLN A 241 -21.57 -6.39 14.85
CA GLN A 241 -21.83 -7.38 13.81
C GLN A 241 -23.35 -7.36 13.57
N GLY A 242 -23.77 -6.84 12.41
CA GLY A 242 -25.19 -6.64 12.09
C GLY A 242 -25.98 -7.95 12.07
N THR A 243 -27.05 -8.03 12.85
CA THR A 243 -28.12 -9.01 12.69
C THR A 243 -28.74 -8.90 11.29
N VAL A 244 -29.04 -10.03 10.64
CA VAL A 244 -29.86 -10.08 9.41
C VAL A 244 -31.16 -9.30 9.64
N GLN A 245 -31.35 -8.22 8.89
CA GLN A 245 -32.53 -7.35 8.94
C GLN A 245 -33.12 -7.26 7.54
N SER A 246 -34.44 -7.40 7.46
CA SER A 246 -35.18 -7.28 6.20
C SER A 246 -35.90 -5.94 6.17
N TYR A 247 -35.67 -5.21 5.09
CA TYR A 247 -36.28 -3.94 4.77
C TYR A 247 -37.25 -4.15 3.59
N SER A 248 -38.39 -3.47 3.58
CA SER A 248 -39.47 -3.75 2.62
C SER A 248 -39.04 -3.61 1.16
N ASP A 249 -38.20 -2.61 0.87
CA ASP A 249 -37.81 -2.26 -0.50
C ASP A 249 -36.33 -2.55 -0.76
N LEU A 250 -35.46 -2.38 0.25
CA LEU A 250 -34.03 -2.69 0.15
C LEU A 250 -33.76 -4.22 0.14
N GLY A 251 -34.64 -5.03 0.72
CA GLY A 251 -34.48 -6.49 0.77
C GLY A 251 -33.74 -6.98 2.01
N GLU A 252 -33.10 -8.15 1.88
CA GLU A 252 -32.38 -8.81 2.97
C GLU A 252 -30.93 -8.32 3.03
N VAL A 253 -30.58 -7.67 4.14
CA VAL A 253 -29.21 -7.24 4.47
C VAL A 253 -28.52 -8.37 5.21
N LYS A 254 -27.42 -8.89 4.63
CA LYS A 254 -26.63 -9.98 5.19
C LYS A 254 -25.53 -9.49 6.12
N ALA A 255 -24.84 -8.42 5.73
CA ALA A 255 -23.76 -7.81 6.50
C ALA A 255 -23.63 -6.33 6.16
N THR A 256 -23.10 -5.53 7.08
CA THR A 256 -22.78 -4.12 6.86
C THR A 256 -21.46 -3.75 7.50
N TYR A 257 -20.79 -2.76 6.93
CA TYR A 257 -19.67 -2.07 7.54
C TYR A 257 -19.77 -0.56 7.27
N SER A 258 -19.42 0.27 8.25
CA SER A 258 -19.56 1.72 8.13
C SER A 258 -18.33 2.47 8.65
N TYR A 259 -17.80 3.35 7.81
CA TYR A 259 -16.91 4.43 8.20
C TYR A 259 -17.72 5.70 8.41
N LYS A 260 -17.49 6.40 9.53
CA LYS A 260 -18.18 7.65 9.90
C LYS A 260 -17.20 8.64 10.51
N GLY A 261 -17.48 9.94 10.37
CA GLY A 261 -16.63 10.99 10.94
C GLY A 261 -15.21 10.87 10.44
N LYS A 262 -14.23 10.95 11.34
CA LYS A 262 -12.81 10.86 10.97
C LYS A 262 -12.47 9.60 10.17
N ASN A 263 -13.13 8.47 10.44
CA ASN A 263 -12.87 7.20 9.76
C ASN A 263 -13.42 7.20 8.32
N ALA A 264 -14.41 8.05 8.04
CA ALA A 264 -14.89 8.28 6.68
C ALA A 264 -14.01 9.29 5.91
N GLY A 265 -12.97 9.85 6.53
CA GLY A 265 -12.11 10.86 5.91
C GLY A 265 -12.46 12.30 6.31
N ASN A 266 -13.39 12.52 7.25
CA ASN A 266 -13.73 13.83 7.80
C ASN A 266 -12.63 14.35 8.74
N VAL A 267 -11.48 14.63 8.15
CA VAL A 267 -10.31 15.26 8.76
C VAL A 267 -9.63 16.12 7.70
N PRO A 268 -8.99 17.24 8.07
CA PRO A 268 -8.10 17.93 7.16
C PRO A 268 -6.98 17.00 6.71
N GLY A 269 -6.72 16.95 5.42
CA GLY A 269 -5.62 16.17 4.88
C GLY A 269 -5.22 16.60 3.49
N SER A 270 -4.06 16.10 3.09
CA SER A 270 -3.50 16.33 1.77
C SER A 270 -2.92 15.05 1.20
N TYR A 271 -2.84 15.02 -0.12
CA TYR A 271 -2.12 14.00 -0.86
C TYR A 271 -1.28 14.64 -1.96
N ASP A 272 -0.33 13.89 -2.50
CA ASP A 272 0.54 14.36 -3.58
C ASP A 272 -0.01 13.89 -4.93
N ARG A 273 -0.62 14.82 -5.66
CA ARG A 273 -1.17 14.60 -7.00
C ARG A 273 -0.06 14.51 -8.03
N VAL A 274 -0.08 13.51 -8.90
CA VAL A 274 0.88 13.42 -10.02
C VAL A 274 0.55 14.49 -11.07
N THR A 275 1.55 15.28 -11.44
CA THR A 275 1.45 16.32 -12.49
C THR A 275 2.26 15.97 -13.74
N ASP A 276 3.31 15.17 -13.58
CA ASP A 276 4.11 14.65 -14.69
C ASP A 276 4.48 13.19 -14.40
N LEU A 277 4.05 12.27 -15.28
CA LEU A 277 4.26 10.84 -15.09
C LEU A 277 5.73 10.44 -15.32
N GLY A 278 6.41 11.02 -16.32
CA GLY A 278 7.76 10.62 -16.71
C GLY A 278 8.82 10.88 -15.64
N SER A 279 8.72 12.01 -14.94
CA SER A 279 9.56 12.35 -13.78
C SER A 279 8.95 11.95 -12.43
N CYS A 280 7.70 11.47 -12.44
CA CYS A 280 6.87 11.31 -11.24
C CYS A 280 6.81 12.58 -10.38
N THR A 281 6.76 13.76 -11.02
CA THR A 281 6.57 15.01 -10.29
C THR A 281 5.18 15.04 -9.71
N LYS A 282 5.09 15.44 -8.44
CA LYS A 282 3.85 15.58 -7.72
C LYS A 282 3.71 16.95 -7.10
N GLU A 283 2.48 17.37 -6.87
CA GLU A 283 2.15 18.57 -6.13
C GLU A 283 1.17 18.26 -4.99
N PRO A 284 1.31 18.93 -3.83
CA PRO A 284 0.41 18.72 -2.72
C PRO A 284 -0.97 19.32 -3.01
N VAL A 285 -2.02 18.52 -2.78
CA VAL A 285 -3.43 18.92 -2.89
C VAL A 285 -4.10 18.72 -1.54
N THR A 286 -4.76 19.75 -1.02
CA THR A 286 -5.59 19.64 0.18
C THR A 286 -7.03 19.35 -0.22
N VAL A 287 -7.61 18.32 0.40
CA VAL A 287 -9.03 18.00 0.28
C VAL A 287 -9.71 18.30 1.61
N ASN A 288 -10.87 18.93 1.53
CA ASN A 288 -11.73 19.19 2.69
C ASN A 288 -13.13 18.67 2.39
N SER A 289 -13.35 17.41 2.76
CA SER A 289 -14.58 16.68 2.49
C SER A 289 -14.87 15.72 3.65
N PRO A 290 -16.13 15.58 4.08
CA PRO A 290 -16.51 14.58 5.08
C PRO A 290 -16.22 13.13 4.69
N VAL A 291 -16.06 12.86 3.39
CA VAL A 291 -15.66 11.53 2.86
C VAL A 291 -14.21 11.48 2.39
N GLY A 292 -13.39 12.48 2.77
CA GLY A 292 -11.99 12.57 2.37
C GLY A 292 -11.81 12.59 0.85
N PRO A 293 -10.73 12.00 0.32
CA PRO A 293 -10.48 11.93 -1.12
C PRO A 293 -11.58 11.22 -1.94
N MET A 294 -12.42 10.40 -1.30
CA MET A 294 -13.55 9.75 -1.98
C MET A 294 -14.64 10.72 -2.43
N SER A 295 -14.53 12.04 -2.21
CA SER A 295 -15.38 13.03 -2.89
C SER A 295 -14.94 13.37 -4.32
N GLU A 296 -13.71 13.02 -4.71
CA GLU A 296 -13.19 13.21 -6.06
C GLU A 296 -13.67 12.09 -7.00
N GLU A 297 -13.22 12.11 -8.26
CA GLU A 297 -13.52 11.03 -9.20
C GLU A 297 -12.93 9.69 -8.72
N VAL A 298 -13.75 8.64 -8.73
CA VAL A 298 -13.34 7.29 -8.33
C VAL A 298 -13.63 6.27 -9.42
N THR A 299 -12.93 5.14 -9.34
CA THR A 299 -13.12 3.94 -10.17
C THR A 299 -13.25 2.72 -9.27
N LEU A 300 -13.99 1.69 -9.73
CA LEU A 300 -13.95 0.36 -9.11
C LEU A 300 -13.01 -0.56 -9.88
N ILE A 301 -12.26 -1.34 -9.14
CA ILE A 301 -11.31 -2.33 -9.64
C ILE A 301 -11.76 -3.70 -9.14
N PHE A 302 -11.66 -4.68 -10.02
CA PHE A 302 -12.04 -6.07 -9.78
C PHE A 302 -10.83 -6.96 -10.04
N ARG A 303 -10.58 -7.93 -9.15
CA ARG A 303 -9.53 -8.96 -9.32
C ARG A 303 -10.14 -10.36 -9.32
N GLY A 304 -9.64 -11.19 -10.22
CA GLY A 304 -10.03 -12.60 -10.32
C GLY A 304 -9.48 -13.46 -9.18
N PRO A 305 -10.09 -14.64 -8.90
CA PRO A 305 -11.20 -15.23 -9.64
C PRO A 305 -12.56 -14.62 -9.27
N CYS A 306 -13.20 -13.94 -10.22
CA CYS A 306 -14.41 -13.16 -9.98
C CYS A 306 -15.34 -13.27 -11.19
N GLU A 307 -16.63 -13.47 -10.94
CA GLU A 307 -17.67 -13.35 -11.96
C GLU A 307 -18.53 -12.12 -11.66
N ILE A 308 -18.75 -11.26 -12.66
CA ILE A 308 -19.49 -10.00 -12.54
C ILE A 308 -20.76 -10.11 -13.37
N GLU A 309 -21.90 -10.10 -12.70
CA GLU A 309 -23.22 -10.22 -13.33
C GLU A 309 -23.79 -8.84 -13.70
N ASN A 310 -23.81 -7.92 -12.73
CA ASN A 310 -24.41 -6.59 -12.91
C ASN A 310 -23.61 -5.52 -12.18
N ILE A 311 -23.58 -4.31 -12.76
CA ILE A 311 -23.08 -3.10 -12.10
C ILE A 311 -24.09 -1.98 -12.31
N ALA A 312 -24.36 -1.20 -11.27
CA ALA A 312 -25.08 0.07 -11.38
C ALA A 312 -24.38 1.14 -10.55
N VAL A 313 -24.21 2.33 -11.13
CA VAL A 313 -23.65 3.50 -10.44
C VAL A 313 -24.75 4.55 -10.34
N TYR A 314 -24.93 5.08 -9.13
CA TYR A 314 -25.89 6.12 -8.83
C TYR A 314 -25.16 7.34 -8.27
N SER A 315 -25.59 8.54 -8.66
CA SER A 315 -25.03 9.79 -8.12
C SER A 315 -26.14 10.80 -7.86
N ASP A 316 -25.93 11.67 -6.86
CA ASP A 316 -26.72 12.90 -6.65
C ASP A 316 -25.94 14.09 -7.19
N GLU A 317 -25.61 14.04 -8.48
CA GLU A 317 -24.91 15.11 -9.19
C GLU A 317 -25.74 16.41 -9.13
N GLY A 318 -25.16 17.45 -8.52
CA GLY A 318 -25.80 18.74 -8.31
C GLY A 318 -26.50 18.91 -6.95
N GLY A 319 -26.51 17.89 -6.09
CA GLY A 319 -27.04 17.98 -4.73
C GLY A 319 -28.55 18.24 -4.67
N ASN A 320 -29.28 17.71 -5.65
CA ASN A 320 -30.73 17.88 -5.76
C ASN A 320 -31.50 16.86 -4.91
N GLY A 321 -30.79 15.98 -4.19
CA GLY A 321 -31.35 14.91 -3.38
C GLY A 321 -31.88 13.74 -4.19
N THR A 322 -31.48 13.61 -5.47
CA THR A 322 -31.96 12.56 -6.38
C THR A 322 -30.81 11.65 -6.77
N TRP A 323 -30.80 10.42 -6.26
CA TRP A 323 -29.75 9.43 -6.52
C TRP A 323 -30.01 8.68 -7.83
N SER A 324 -29.79 9.34 -8.97
CA SER A 324 -30.11 8.81 -10.30
C SER A 324 -29.07 7.79 -10.74
N ARG A 325 -29.49 6.74 -11.47
CA ARG A 325 -28.57 5.80 -12.10
C ARG A 325 -27.88 6.50 -13.26
N VAL A 326 -26.56 6.61 -13.20
CA VAL A 326 -25.74 7.32 -14.20
C VAL A 326 -24.90 6.39 -15.07
N SER A 327 -24.69 5.15 -14.63
CA SER A 327 -23.99 4.12 -15.40
C SER A 327 -24.51 2.72 -15.06
N SER A 328 -24.42 1.78 -16.01
CA SER A 328 -24.75 0.38 -15.76
C SER A 328 -24.00 -0.61 -16.67
N TYR A 329 -23.95 -1.86 -16.23
CA TYR A 329 -23.52 -3.02 -17.00
C TYR A 329 -24.43 -4.22 -16.68
N SER A 330 -24.81 -4.98 -17.70
CA SER A 330 -25.54 -6.25 -17.59
C SER A 330 -24.81 -7.32 -18.39
N ARG A 331 -24.32 -8.36 -17.70
CA ARG A 331 -23.72 -9.55 -18.33
C ARG A 331 -24.75 -10.29 -19.17
N GLN A 332 -25.96 -10.43 -18.66
CA GLN A 332 -27.04 -11.15 -19.34
C GLN A 332 -27.38 -10.50 -20.69
N ASP A 333 -27.51 -9.17 -20.69
CA ASP A 333 -27.90 -8.42 -21.89
C ASP A 333 -26.70 -8.08 -22.77
N GLN A 334 -25.48 -8.26 -22.27
CA GLN A 334 -24.23 -7.85 -22.93
C GLN A 334 -24.26 -6.36 -23.31
N THR A 335 -24.64 -5.51 -22.36
CA THR A 335 -24.75 -4.06 -22.57
C THR A 335 -24.04 -3.27 -21.47
N THR A 336 -23.62 -2.06 -21.83
CA THR A 336 -23.19 -1.01 -20.90
C THR A 336 -23.95 0.28 -21.20
N GLU A 337 -24.15 1.10 -20.16
CA GLU A 337 -24.65 2.46 -20.25
C GLU A 337 -23.63 3.37 -19.53
N ASN A 338 -23.04 4.34 -20.25
CA ASN A 338 -22.02 5.26 -19.72
C ASN A 338 -20.93 4.57 -18.87
N LEU A 339 -20.46 3.40 -19.32
CA LEU A 339 -19.45 2.60 -18.64
C LEU A 339 -18.55 1.92 -19.66
N VAL A 340 -17.24 1.98 -19.42
CA VAL A 340 -16.22 1.24 -20.17
C VAL A 340 -15.38 0.40 -19.20
N PHE A 341 -14.86 -0.72 -19.71
CA PHE A 341 -13.93 -1.57 -18.98
C PHE A 341 -12.51 -1.29 -19.43
N MET A 342 -11.61 -1.10 -18.47
CA MET A 342 -10.21 -0.79 -18.67
C MET A 342 -9.33 -1.81 -17.93
N ASN A 343 -8.05 -1.89 -18.28
CA ASN A 343 -7.02 -2.63 -17.53
C ASN A 343 -5.68 -1.88 -17.62
N ASN A 344 -4.67 -2.27 -16.83
CA ASN A 344 -3.33 -1.68 -16.95
C ASN A 344 -2.44 -2.50 -17.91
N LYS A 345 -2.94 -2.85 -19.10
CA LYS A 345 -2.20 -3.63 -20.11
C LYS A 345 -1.68 -2.80 -21.28
N ASN A 346 -1.92 -1.50 -21.31
CA ASN A 346 -1.42 -0.62 -22.35
C ASN A 346 0.03 -0.19 -22.04
N ILE A 347 0.95 -1.14 -22.20
CA ILE A 347 2.28 -1.14 -21.58
C ILE A 347 3.12 0.09 -22.00
N ASP A 348 3.05 1.15 -21.19
CA ASP A 348 4.15 2.06 -20.88
C ASP A 348 4.11 2.38 -19.37
N TYR A 349 4.92 1.66 -18.60
CA TYR A 349 5.10 1.97 -17.17
C TYR A 349 6.24 2.97 -16.92
N SER A 350 7.00 3.33 -17.96
CA SER A 350 8.15 4.24 -17.87
C SER A 350 7.74 5.71 -17.84
N GLY A 351 6.50 6.02 -18.28
CA GLY A 351 6.01 7.39 -18.43
C GLY A 351 6.72 8.17 -19.54
N GLN A 352 7.65 7.54 -20.29
CA GLN A 352 8.43 8.19 -21.34
C GLN A 352 7.58 8.59 -22.55
N ASN A 353 6.46 7.90 -22.78
CA ASN A 353 5.51 8.26 -23.84
C ASN A 353 4.35 9.14 -23.33
N GLN A 354 4.46 9.70 -22.11
CA GLN A 354 3.46 10.61 -21.53
C GLN A 354 2.04 10.03 -21.45
N HIS A 355 1.91 8.71 -21.29
CA HIS A 355 0.63 8.06 -20.99
C HIS A 355 0.82 7.01 -19.89
N GLY A 356 -0.21 6.81 -19.07
CA GLY A 356 -0.25 5.72 -18.09
C GLY A 356 -0.44 4.35 -18.75
N PRO A 357 -0.36 3.27 -17.96
CA PRO A 357 -0.52 1.91 -18.47
C PRO A 357 -1.98 1.52 -18.75
N GLN A 358 -2.92 2.44 -18.53
CA GLN A 358 -4.35 2.21 -18.71
C GLN A 358 -4.70 2.04 -20.19
N GLY A 359 -5.53 1.04 -20.48
CA GLY A 359 -6.10 0.81 -21.80
C GLY A 359 -7.47 0.16 -21.71
N LEU A 360 -8.23 0.23 -22.80
CA LEU A 360 -9.50 -0.47 -22.93
C LEU A 360 -9.27 -1.97 -22.80
N ALA A 361 -10.12 -2.66 -22.04
CA ALA A 361 -9.99 -4.09 -21.83
C ALA A 361 -10.65 -4.89 -22.96
N THR A 362 -10.08 -6.03 -23.32
CA THR A 362 -10.79 -7.07 -24.09
C THR A 362 -11.96 -7.66 -23.29
N ALA A 363 -12.85 -8.39 -23.98
CA ALA A 363 -14.02 -9.00 -23.35
C ALA A 363 -13.70 -9.94 -22.18
N ASP A 364 -12.49 -10.51 -22.12
CA ASP A 364 -11.99 -11.34 -21.02
C ASP A 364 -11.10 -10.59 -20.02
N GLY A 365 -10.87 -9.29 -20.23
CA GLY A 365 -10.06 -8.44 -19.36
C GLY A 365 -8.55 -8.65 -19.50
N LEU A 366 -8.08 -9.55 -20.36
CA LEU A 366 -6.69 -10.02 -20.34
C LEU A 366 -5.73 -9.17 -21.19
N GLU A 367 -6.25 -8.50 -22.22
CA GLU A 367 -5.47 -7.78 -23.21
C GLU A 367 -6.05 -6.38 -23.45
N VAL A 368 -5.34 -5.58 -24.27
CA VAL A 368 -5.81 -4.25 -24.68
C VAL A 368 -6.72 -4.35 -25.91
N ALA A 369 -7.90 -3.77 -25.82
CA ALA A 369 -8.82 -3.58 -26.94
C ALA A 369 -8.58 -2.24 -27.64
N THR A 370 -8.95 -2.17 -28.92
CA THR A 370 -8.86 -0.93 -29.72
C THR A 370 -10.09 -0.04 -29.58
N GLU A 371 -11.18 -0.56 -29.04
CA GLU A 371 -12.45 0.13 -28.86
C GLU A 371 -13.18 -0.39 -27.61
N PRO A 372 -14.11 0.39 -27.02
CA PRO A 372 -14.90 -0.05 -25.88
C PRO A 372 -15.55 -1.40 -26.15
N THR A 373 -15.20 -2.38 -25.32
CA THR A 373 -15.65 -3.75 -25.43
C THR A 373 -16.45 -4.12 -24.19
N VAL A 374 -17.63 -4.72 -24.38
CA VAL A 374 -18.43 -5.22 -23.26
C VAL A 374 -17.72 -6.42 -22.65
N PHE A 375 -17.53 -6.37 -21.34
CA PHE A 375 -16.90 -7.46 -20.59
C PHE A 375 -17.81 -8.70 -20.56
N ASN A 376 -17.21 -9.90 -20.60
CA ASN A 376 -17.94 -11.17 -20.60
C ASN A 376 -18.39 -11.60 -19.19
N GLY A 377 -17.97 -10.85 -18.17
CA GLY A 377 -18.31 -11.07 -16.77
C GLY A 377 -17.43 -12.07 -16.04
N LYS A 378 -16.24 -12.46 -16.54
CA LYS A 378 -15.37 -13.42 -15.85
C LYS A 378 -13.90 -13.02 -15.85
N LEU A 379 -13.32 -12.88 -14.66
CA LEU A 379 -11.90 -12.66 -14.43
C LEU A 379 -11.23 -13.95 -13.96
N ALA A 380 -10.13 -14.30 -14.61
CA ALA A 380 -9.33 -15.47 -14.27
C ALA A 380 -8.49 -15.26 -12.99
N GLU A 381 -8.28 -16.34 -12.24
CA GLU A 381 -7.27 -16.38 -11.19
C GLU A 381 -5.86 -16.23 -11.78
N ALA A 382 -4.91 -15.86 -10.92
CA ALA A 382 -3.49 -15.97 -11.20
C ALA A 382 -3.11 -17.42 -11.60
N THR A 383 -2.30 -17.53 -12.65
CA THR A 383 -1.70 -18.75 -13.17
C THR A 383 -0.31 -18.98 -12.58
N ASP A 384 0.31 -17.93 -12.06
CA ASP A 384 1.62 -17.96 -11.42
C ASP A 384 1.77 -16.81 -10.39
N PRO A 385 1.15 -16.94 -9.21
CA PRO A 385 1.17 -15.91 -8.17
C PRO A 385 2.58 -15.58 -7.63
N SER A 386 3.60 -16.38 -7.99
CA SER A 386 4.99 -16.10 -7.61
C SER A 386 5.61 -14.96 -8.42
N LYS A 387 4.99 -14.56 -9.54
CA LYS A 387 5.45 -13.45 -10.39
C LYS A 387 5.11 -12.09 -9.78
N ILE A 388 5.83 -11.73 -8.72
CA ILE A 388 5.77 -10.40 -8.12
C ILE A 388 6.19 -9.35 -9.17
N GLY A 389 5.36 -8.32 -9.37
CA GLY A 389 5.63 -7.25 -10.34
C GLY A 389 5.24 -7.54 -11.79
N GLY A 390 4.51 -8.63 -12.07
CA GLY A 390 4.06 -9.00 -13.43
C GLY A 390 3.03 -8.05 -14.09
N GLY A 391 2.65 -6.94 -13.45
CA GLY A 391 1.52 -6.09 -13.84
C GLY A 391 0.17 -6.79 -13.65
N PRO A 392 -0.98 -6.19 -14.00
CA PRO A 392 -2.25 -6.91 -14.01
C PRO A 392 -2.25 -7.99 -15.10
N GLY A 393 -2.94 -9.10 -14.89
CA GLY A 393 -3.13 -10.15 -15.90
C GLY A 393 -3.07 -11.55 -15.32
N VAL A 394 -3.28 -12.57 -16.17
CA VAL A 394 -3.40 -13.95 -15.66
C VAL A 394 -2.19 -14.45 -14.89
N SER A 395 -0.99 -13.86 -14.99
CA SER A 395 0.13 -14.30 -14.14
C SER A 395 -0.11 -14.00 -12.66
N THR A 396 -0.62 -12.81 -12.35
CA THR A 396 -0.73 -12.21 -11.00
C THR A 396 -2.17 -12.12 -10.49
N GLY A 397 -3.13 -12.39 -11.36
CA GLY A 397 -4.56 -12.18 -11.14
C GLY A 397 -5.09 -11.25 -12.22
N ALA A 398 -6.12 -11.67 -12.97
CA ALA A 398 -6.72 -10.80 -13.98
C ALA A 398 -7.43 -9.64 -13.27
N GLU A 399 -7.12 -8.42 -13.68
CA GLU A 399 -7.66 -7.20 -13.10
C GLU A 399 -8.23 -6.30 -14.18
N ILE A 400 -9.41 -5.75 -13.90
CA ILE A 400 -10.02 -4.69 -14.70
C ILE A 400 -10.50 -3.58 -13.77
N ASN A 401 -10.60 -2.38 -14.30
CA ASN A 401 -11.32 -1.28 -13.66
C ASN A 401 -12.45 -0.77 -14.56
N ILE A 402 -13.39 -0.03 -13.97
CA ILE A 402 -14.49 0.62 -14.70
C ILE A 402 -14.35 2.14 -14.67
N MET A 403 -14.68 2.77 -15.79
CA MET A 403 -14.73 4.23 -15.93
C MET A 403 -16.03 4.63 -16.63
N THR A 404 -16.35 5.92 -16.61
CA THR A 404 -17.43 6.45 -17.44
C THR A 404 -17.09 6.31 -18.93
N ALA A 405 -18.07 6.47 -19.82
CA ALA A 405 -17.79 6.48 -21.26
C ALA A 405 -17.19 7.80 -21.76
N GLN A 406 -16.99 8.78 -20.86
CA GLN A 406 -16.41 10.07 -21.19
C GLN A 406 -14.88 10.01 -21.10
N LYS A 407 -14.21 10.25 -22.22
CA LYS A 407 -12.75 10.41 -22.26
C LYS A 407 -12.32 11.69 -21.57
N CYS A 408 -11.17 11.66 -20.91
CA CYS A 408 -10.44 12.85 -20.49
C CYS A 408 -10.05 13.67 -21.73
N ASN A 409 -10.17 15.00 -21.64
CA ASN A 409 -9.76 15.94 -22.68
C ASN A 409 -8.98 17.12 -22.05
N GLY A 410 -7.99 16.78 -21.21
CA GLY A 410 -7.20 17.74 -20.43
C GLY A 410 -7.93 18.34 -19.22
N ASP A 411 -9.09 17.80 -18.87
CA ASP A 411 -9.97 18.24 -17.78
C ASP A 411 -9.99 17.28 -16.57
N CYS A 412 -9.55 16.04 -16.74
CA CYS A 412 -9.31 15.12 -15.63
C CYS A 412 -8.29 15.71 -14.66
N GLN A 413 -8.54 15.52 -13.36
CA GLN A 413 -7.63 16.02 -12.33
C GLN A 413 -6.30 15.25 -12.38
N GLY A 414 -5.20 15.95 -12.15
CA GLY A 414 -3.87 15.34 -12.17
C GLY A 414 -3.41 14.94 -13.57
N PHE A 415 -2.45 14.02 -13.63
CA PHE A 415 -1.98 13.46 -14.88
C PHE A 415 -3.08 12.60 -15.53
N SER A 416 -3.32 12.84 -16.81
CA SER A 416 -4.10 11.96 -17.70
C SER A 416 -3.53 12.03 -19.11
N GLY A 417 -3.63 10.91 -19.84
CA GLY A 417 -3.26 10.77 -21.24
C GLY A 417 -4.44 10.40 -22.14
N ASP A 418 -4.15 10.10 -23.40
CA ASP A 418 -5.17 9.90 -24.47
C ASP A 418 -6.10 8.68 -24.27
N ASN A 419 -5.72 7.76 -23.37
CA ASN A 419 -6.44 6.53 -23.07
C ASN A 419 -7.26 6.62 -21.78
N ASP A 420 -7.26 7.77 -21.11
CA ASP A 420 -7.94 7.94 -19.83
C ASP A 420 -9.38 8.43 -20.00
N TYR A 421 -10.20 7.99 -19.06
CA TYR A 421 -11.64 8.29 -18.98
C TYR A 421 -11.96 8.85 -17.60
N HIS A 422 -13.04 9.62 -17.50
CA HIS A 422 -13.46 10.14 -16.19
C HIS A 422 -13.95 9.02 -15.29
N GLY A 423 -13.64 9.15 -13.99
CA GLY A 423 -14.32 8.39 -12.95
C GLY A 423 -15.65 9.04 -12.55
N TRP A 424 -16.28 8.51 -11.51
CA TRP A 424 -17.49 9.12 -10.94
C TRP A 424 -17.13 10.06 -9.79
N GLY A 425 -17.33 11.36 -9.99
CA GLY A 425 -17.03 12.40 -9.01
C GLY A 425 -18.13 12.64 -7.97
N GLY A 426 -17.90 13.65 -7.13
CA GLY A 426 -18.87 14.13 -6.12
C GLY A 426 -18.86 13.34 -4.82
N GLY A 427 -19.29 13.97 -3.73
CA GLY A 427 -19.36 13.35 -2.39
C GLY A 427 -20.59 12.47 -2.14
N LYS A 428 -21.50 12.35 -3.12
CA LYS A 428 -22.75 11.57 -3.03
C LYS A 428 -22.87 10.62 -4.22
N LYS A 429 -22.41 9.39 -4.02
CA LYS A 429 -22.40 8.34 -5.05
C LYS A 429 -22.52 6.96 -4.44
N ALA A 430 -23.11 6.04 -5.18
CA ALA A 430 -23.31 4.67 -4.77
C ALA A 430 -22.98 3.72 -5.92
N PHE A 431 -22.29 2.64 -5.59
CA PHE A 431 -21.96 1.58 -6.52
C PHE A 431 -22.61 0.29 -6.06
N VAL A 432 -23.34 -0.36 -6.96
CA VAL A 432 -23.96 -1.66 -6.72
C VAL A 432 -23.33 -2.66 -7.66
N THR A 433 -22.75 -3.72 -7.11
CA THR A 433 -22.12 -4.80 -7.87
C THR A 433 -22.76 -6.12 -7.49
N GLU A 434 -23.15 -6.93 -8.47
CA GLU A 434 -23.55 -8.32 -8.27
C GLU A 434 -22.44 -9.23 -8.79
N VAL A 435 -21.81 -9.96 -7.88
CA VAL A 435 -20.61 -10.76 -8.18
C VAL A 435 -20.68 -12.16 -7.57
N VAL A 436 -19.86 -13.06 -8.10
CA VAL A 436 -19.50 -14.33 -7.47
C VAL A 436 -17.99 -14.33 -7.25
N PHE A 437 -17.53 -14.75 -6.07
CA PHE A 437 -16.12 -14.96 -5.76
C PHE A 437 -15.80 -16.47 -5.71
N PRO A 438 -15.78 -17.17 -6.86
CA PRO A 438 -15.60 -18.61 -6.90
C PRO A 438 -14.29 -19.04 -6.24
N LYS A 439 -14.28 -20.22 -5.62
CA LYS A 439 -13.09 -20.76 -4.96
C LYS A 439 -11.99 -20.97 -6.01
N GLY A 440 -10.88 -20.25 -5.84
CA GLY A 440 -9.66 -20.41 -6.62
C GLY A 440 -8.77 -21.52 -6.07
N SER A 441 -7.63 -21.67 -6.73
CA SER A 441 -6.52 -22.53 -6.37
C SER A 441 -5.51 -21.76 -5.51
N THR A 442 -4.61 -20.98 -6.13
CA THR A 442 -3.69 -20.07 -5.45
C THR A 442 -3.48 -18.86 -6.35
N PRO A 443 -3.65 -17.63 -5.84
CA PRO A 443 -3.69 -17.27 -4.43
C PRO A 443 -5.09 -17.29 -3.80
N ASP A 444 -6.16 -17.51 -4.59
CA ASP A 444 -7.55 -17.45 -4.14
C ASP A 444 -7.92 -16.10 -3.47
N GLN A 445 -7.55 -15.00 -4.13
CA GLN A 445 -7.68 -13.62 -3.63
C GLN A 445 -8.54 -12.72 -4.53
N PRO A 446 -9.82 -13.06 -4.80
CA PRO A 446 -10.68 -12.11 -5.48
C PRO A 446 -10.90 -10.86 -4.63
N ALA A 447 -11.11 -9.75 -5.32
CA ALA A 447 -11.28 -8.46 -4.64
C ALA A 447 -12.13 -7.50 -5.45
N ILE A 448 -12.83 -6.62 -4.73
CA ILE A 448 -13.37 -5.35 -5.23
C ILE A 448 -12.80 -4.25 -4.35
N TRP A 449 -12.16 -3.27 -4.97
CA TRP A 449 -11.69 -2.08 -4.29
C TRP A 449 -11.95 -0.85 -5.15
N MET A 450 -11.89 0.30 -4.52
CA MET A 450 -12.14 1.60 -5.12
C MET A 450 -10.88 2.45 -4.99
N LEU A 451 -10.50 3.10 -6.07
CA LEU A 451 -9.40 4.07 -6.11
C LEU A 451 -9.92 5.41 -6.59
N ASN A 452 -9.22 6.47 -6.21
CA ASN A 452 -9.30 7.73 -6.94
C ASN A 452 -8.88 7.50 -8.40
N ALA A 453 -9.63 8.06 -9.35
CA ALA A 453 -9.41 7.83 -10.79
C ALA A 453 -7.99 8.23 -11.23
N GLN A 454 -7.40 9.24 -10.58
CA GLN A 454 -6.02 9.68 -10.80
C GLN A 454 -4.98 8.54 -10.64
N VAL A 455 -5.28 7.53 -9.82
CA VAL A 455 -4.39 6.41 -9.57
C VAL A 455 -4.23 5.53 -10.81
N VAL A 456 -5.33 5.28 -11.52
CA VAL A 456 -5.32 4.47 -12.74
C VAL A 456 -4.90 5.29 -13.97
N HIS A 457 -5.12 6.61 -13.98
CA HIS A 457 -4.65 7.49 -15.06
C HIS A 457 -3.11 7.58 -15.14
N SER A 458 -2.46 7.60 -13.98
CA SER A 458 -1.01 7.69 -13.86
C SER A 458 -0.35 6.32 -13.94
N ASN A 459 -0.31 5.57 -12.83
CA ASN A 459 0.14 4.17 -12.78
C ASN A 459 -0.25 3.55 -11.44
N GLN A 460 -1.25 2.66 -11.44
CA GLN A 460 -1.78 2.04 -10.21
C GLN A 460 -0.73 1.40 -9.31
N TYR A 461 0.31 0.78 -9.88
CA TYR A 461 1.35 0.06 -9.13
C TYR A 461 2.71 0.76 -9.17
N GLY A 462 2.74 2.04 -9.58
CA GLY A 462 3.95 2.83 -9.71
C GLY A 462 3.74 4.28 -9.26
N CYS A 463 4.05 5.23 -10.15
CA CYS A 463 3.83 6.63 -9.86
C CYS A 463 2.34 6.98 -9.84
N ASN A 464 1.77 7.15 -8.64
CA ASN A 464 0.41 7.60 -8.43
C ASN A 464 0.26 8.42 -7.15
N CYS A 465 -0.97 8.86 -6.85
CA CYS A 465 -1.30 9.64 -5.66
C CYS A 465 -1.72 8.82 -4.43
N ARG A 466 -1.91 7.48 -4.51
CA ARG A 466 -2.36 6.64 -3.39
C ARG A 466 -1.26 6.47 -2.34
N GLY A 467 0.00 6.35 -2.74
CA GLY A 467 1.07 5.98 -1.79
C GLY A 467 1.18 4.47 -1.61
N MET A 468 1.82 4.00 -0.53
CA MET A 468 2.10 2.58 -0.29
C MET A 468 1.72 2.16 1.13
N GLY A 469 1.19 0.94 1.26
CA GLY A 469 0.79 0.37 2.54
C GLY A 469 -0.30 1.19 3.23
N PRO A 470 -0.18 1.52 4.53
CA PRO A 470 -1.20 2.27 5.25
C PRO A 470 -1.28 3.74 4.84
N VAL A 471 -0.28 4.27 4.12
CA VAL A 471 -0.33 5.60 3.53
C VAL A 471 -1.30 5.53 2.35
N GLY A 472 -2.46 6.16 2.51
CA GLY A 472 -3.53 6.06 1.53
C GLY A 472 -3.64 7.22 0.54
N GLY A 473 -2.92 8.32 0.77
CA GLY A 473 -2.80 9.43 -0.19
C GLY A 473 -4.16 9.92 -0.70
N CYS A 474 -4.36 9.87 -2.01
CA CYS A 474 -5.62 10.24 -2.66
C CYS A 474 -6.74 9.21 -2.51
N GLY A 475 -6.55 8.15 -1.72
CA GLY A 475 -7.60 7.24 -1.28
C GLY A 475 -7.57 5.86 -1.93
N GLU A 476 -7.71 4.83 -1.11
CA GLU A 476 -8.04 3.45 -1.50
C GLU A 476 -9.06 2.89 -0.52
N LEU A 477 -10.19 2.40 -1.03
CA LEU A 477 -11.23 1.73 -0.24
C LEU A 477 -11.38 0.29 -0.72
N ASP A 478 -10.93 -0.66 0.07
CA ASP A 478 -11.25 -2.07 -0.14
C ASP A 478 -12.71 -2.29 0.25
N ILE A 479 -13.51 -2.80 -0.68
CA ILE A 479 -14.95 -3.01 -0.48
C ILE A 479 -15.21 -4.44 -0.03
N ALA A 480 -14.63 -5.39 -0.75
CA ALA A 480 -14.70 -6.80 -0.47
C ALA A 480 -13.42 -7.47 -0.98
N GLU A 481 -12.41 -7.58 -0.12
CA GLU A 481 -11.14 -8.22 -0.45
C GLU A 481 -10.93 -9.52 0.33
N VAL A 482 -10.52 -10.58 -0.36
CA VAL A 482 -10.03 -11.80 0.29
C VAL A 482 -8.52 -11.69 0.51
N ILE A 483 -8.12 -11.49 1.77
CA ILE A 483 -6.73 -11.26 2.16
C ILE A 483 -6.04 -12.50 2.74
N GLU A 484 -4.71 -12.52 2.74
CA GLU A 484 -3.86 -13.66 3.12
C GLU A 484 -3.70 -13.87 4.60
N THR A 485 -4.04 -12.86 5.39
CA THR A 485 -4.09 -12.95 6.85
C THR A 485 -5.19 -13.89 7.34
N ASN A 486 -6.17 -14.25 6.48
CA ASN A 486 -7.11 -15.34 6.70
C ASN A 486 -6.75 -16.56 5.82
N PRO A 487 -6.05 -17.58 6.37
CA PRO A 487 -5.65 -18.76 5.60
C PRO A 487 -6.81 -19.54 4.98
N SER A 488 -8.02 -19.45 5.54
CA SER A 488 -9.20 -20.15 5.02
C SER A 488 -9.77 -19.52 3.74
N ARG A 489 -9.48 -18.22 3.50
CA ARG A 489 -9.97 -17.45 2.34
C ARG A 489 -11.50 -17.50 2.20
N ASP A 490 -12.19 -17.51 3.33
CA ASP A 490 -13.64 -17.71 3.49
C ASP A 490 -14.38 -16.48 3.98
N MET A 491 -13.68 -15.36 4.11
CA MET A 491 -14.21 -14.07 4.52
C MET A 491 -13.71 -12.97 3.60
N VAL A 492 -14.44 -11.86 3.54
CA VAL A 492 -14.04 -10.62 2.87
C VAL A 492 -13.74 -9.53 3.89
N THR A 493 -12.80 -8.66 3.51
CA THR A 493 -12.30 -7.52 4.29
C THR A 493 -12.65 -6.20 3.62
N THR A 494 -12.77 -5.15 4.43
CA THR A 494 -12.78 -3.76 3.98
C THR A 494 -11.78 -2.93 4.78
N HIS A 495 -11.05 -2.06 4.10
CA HIS A 495 -10.22 -1.01 4.70
C HIS A 495 -10.34 0.28 3.90
N TYR A 496 -10.29 1.42 4.57
CA TYR A 496 -10.19 2.72 3.92
C TYR A 496 -8.88 3.40 4.29
N TYR A 497 -8.00 3.54 3.30
CA TYR A 497 -6.72 4.22 3.41
C TYR A 497 -6.82 5.59 2.78
N PHE A 498 -6.39 6.63 3.48
CA PHE A 498 -6.35 7.99 2.93
C PHE A 498 -5.27 8.86 3.59
N TYR A 499 -4.89 9.93 2.90
CA TYR A 499 -3.90 10.92 3.30
C TYR A 499 -2.57 10.28 3.78
N ASP A 500 -2.12 10.63 4.97
CA ASP A 500 -0.85 10.16 5.56
C ASP A 500 -0.99 8.81 6.29
N GLY A 501 -2.18 8.18 6.28
CA GLY A 501 -2.43 6.93 6.99
C GLY A 501 -2.52 7.08 8.52
N SER A 502 -2.57 8.31 9.06
CA SER A 502 -2.69 8.55 10.50
C SER A 502 -4.03 8.08 11.08
N ILE A 503 -5.07 8.00 10.25
CA ILE A 503 -6.35 7.38 10.61
C ILE A 503 -6.34 5.94 10.12
N LEU A 504 -6.13 5.02 11.04
CA LEU A 504 -6.20 3.59 10.76
C LEU A 504 -7.65 3.13 10.55
N SER A 505 -7.86 2.20 9.62
CA SER A 505 -9.16 1.55 9.45
C SER A 505 -9.61 0.91 10.76
N PRO A 506 -10.83 1.18 11.26
CA PRO A 506 -11.29 0.67 12.55
C PRO A 506 -11.73 -0.80 12.45
N GLY A 507 -10.79 -1.71 12.27
CA GLY A 507 -11.10 -3.10 11.89
C GLY A 507 -11.59 -3.18 10.45
N GLY A 508 -12.42 -4.18 10.15
CA GLY A 508 -12.92 -4.46 8.80
C GLY A 508 -12.36 -5.75 8.21
N ASP A 509 -11.26 -6.26 8.78
CA ASP A 509 -10.78 -7.62 8.54
C ASP A 509 -11.87 -8.66 8.74
N ASN A 510 -12.10 -9.47 7.71
CA ASN A 510 -13.03 -10.59 7.74
C ASN A 510 -14.45 -10.20 8.21
N PHE A 511 -14.97 -9.03 7.78
CA PHE A 511 -16.24 -8.50 8.28
C PHE A 511 -17.47 -9.31 7.81
N ALA A 512 -17.38 -9.99 6.66
CA ALA A 512 -18.47 -10.79 6.11
C ALA A 512 -17.98 -12.11 5.49
N PRO A 513 -18.78 -13.19 5.50
CA PRO A 513 -18.45 -14.43 4.81
C PRO A 513 -18.36 -14.25 3.30
N ARG A 514 -17.39 -14.92 2.68
CA ARG A 514 -17.30 -15.01 1.22
C ARG A 514 -18.28 -16.05 0.70
N SER A 515 -19.05 -15.71 -0.33
CA SER A 515 -19.84 -16.70 -1.10
C SER A 515 -19.04 -17.22 -2.29
N TYR A 516 -19.06 -18.55 -2.49
CA TYR A 516 -18.31 -19.22 -3.55
C TYR A 516 -19.15 -19.59 -4.78
N ASP A 517 -20.44 -19.88 -4.57
CA ASP A 517 -21.30 -20.53 -5.56
C ASP A 517 -22.66 -19.82 -5.74
N SER A 518 -22.87 -18.71 -5.02
CA SER A 518 -24.01 -17.82 -5.22
C SER A 518 -23.55 -16.42 -5.55
N THR A 519 -24.41 -15.65 -6.22
CA THR A 519 -24.21 -14.21 -6.32
C THR A 519 -24.30 -13.55 -4.94
N THR A 520 -23.51 -12.51 -4.77
CA THR A 520 -23.52 -11.59 -3.65
C THR A 520 -23.62 -10.18 -4.21
N VAL A 521 -24.49 -9.37 -3.63
CA VAL A 521 -24.58 -7.96 -3.99
C VAL A 521 -23.84 -7.13 -2.96
N TYR A 522 -22.84 -6.36 -3.40
CA TYR A 522 -22.19 -5.33 -2.61
C TYR A 522 -22.67 -3.96 -3.05
N LEU A 523 -23.26 -3.20 -2.13
CA LEU A 523 -23.60 -1.80 -2.32
C LEU A 523 -22.68 -0.93 -1.47
N THR A 524 -21.88 -0.11 -2.13
CA THR A 524 -20.99 0.87 -1.50
C THR A 524 -21.61 2.25 -1.64
N LEU A 525 -22.01 2.84 -0.52
CA LEU A 525 -22.57 4.19 -0.42
C LEU A 525 -21.50 5.16 0.10
N ILE A 526 -21.30 6.25 -0.63
CA ILE A 526 -20.48 7.40 -0.21
C ILE A 526 -21.41 8.60 -0.11
N ASP A 527 -21.54 9.17 1.08
CA ASP A 527 -22.38 10.33 1.36
C ASP A 527 -21.63 11.33 2.24
N ASP A 528 -21.33 12.49 1.66
CA ASP A 528 -20.64 13.60 2.32
C ASP A 528 -21.55 14.49 3.19
N SER A 529 -22.81 14.11 3.38
CA SER A 529 -23.70 14.81 4.32
C SER A 529 -23.18 14.75 5.74
N ASN A 530 -23.46 15.80 6.52
CA ASN A 530 -23.15 15.86 7.95
C ASN A 530 -21.66 15.56 8.21
N ASP A 531 -21.37 14.52 9.00
CA ASP A 531 -20.01 14.12 9.36
C ASP A 531 -19.38 13.09 8.38
N GLY A 532 -20.07 12.76 7.27
CA GLY A 532 -19.61 11.80 6.27
C GLY A 532 -19.92 10.34 6.61
N LEU A 533 -20.30 9.59 5.58
CA LEU A 533 -20.60 8.16 5.63
C LEU A 533 -20.00 7.45 4.41
N ILE A 534 -19.16 6.45 4.66
CA ILE A 534 -18.84 5.42 3.66
C ILE A 534 -19.37 4.10 4.22
N LYS A 535 -20.27 3.45 3.49
CA LYS A 535 -20.96 2.25 3.96
C LYS A 535 -20.94 1.16 2.92
N ILE A 536 -20.60 -0.05 3.33
CA ILE A 536 -20.66 -1.25 2.52
C ILE A 536 -21.79 -2.10 3.06
N VAL A 537 -22.71 -2.50 2.18
CA VAL A 537 -23.88 -3.31 2.50
C VAL A 537 -23.85 -4.55 1.62
N GLU A 538 -23.81 -5.72 2.24
CA GLU A 538 -24.04 -6.99 1.56
C GLU A 538 -25.54 -7.29 1.52
N LEU A 539 -26.09 -7.40 0.31
CA LEU A 539 -27.50 -7.73 0.08
C LEU A 539 -27.62 -9.12 -0.54
N ALA A 540 -28.71 -9.81 -0.22
CA ALA A 540 -29.03 -11.08 -0.88
C ALA A 540 -29.42 -10.89 -2.36
N LYS A 541 -29.99 -9.74 -2.71
CA LYS A 541 -30.44 -9.38 -4.06
C LYS A 541 -30.63 -7.87 -4.18
N PHE A 542 -30.64 -7.37 -5.41
CA PHE A 542 -30.95 -5.98 -5.71
C PHE A 542 -31.75 -5.88 -7.02
N ASP A 543 -32.65 -4.91 -7.11
CA ASP A 543 -33.41 -4.64 -8.33
C ASP A 543 -32.61 -3.69 -9.25
N PHE A 544 -31.84 -4.25 -10.17
CA PHE A 544 -31.07 -3.48 -11.15
C PHE A 544 -31.92 -2.71 -12.17
N THR A 545 -33.26 -2.84 -12.14
CA THR A 545 -34.16 -2.01 -12.97
C THR A 545 -34.41 -0.63 -12.37
N LEU A 546 -34.03 -0.40 -11.11
CA LEU A 546 -34.16 0.90 -10.45
C LEU A 546 -33.36 1.98 -11.18
N THR A 547 -34.06 3.03 -11.61
CA THR A 547 -33.49 4.22 -12.23
C THR A 547 -32.96 5.23 -11.21
N ASP A 548 -33.31 5.07 -9.94
CA ASP A 548 -32.83 5.87 -8.82
C ASP A 548 -32.92 5.10 -7.49
N LEU A 549 -32.16 5.54 -6.49
CA LEU A 549 -32.18 4.95 -5.14
C LEU A 549 -33.13 5.65 -4.16
N ASN A 550 -33.95 6.62 -4.59
CA ASN A 550 -34.63 7.53 -3.66
C ASN A 550 -35.55 6.80 -2.67
N SER A 551 -36.22 5.74 -3.12
CA SER A 551 -37.12 4.93 -2.28
C SER A 551 -36.39 4.12 -1.20
N ILE A 552 -35.12 3.78 -1.42
CA ILE A 552 -34.33 2.91 -0.55
C ILE A 552 -33.16 3.62 0.14
N TYR A 553 -32.85 4.86 -0.25
CA TYR A 553 -31.72 5.61 0.28
C TYR A 553 -31.71 5.69 1.80
N GLN A 554 -32.83 6.04 2.43
CA GLN A 554 -32.88 6.13 3.89
C GLN A 554 -32.72 4.75 4.54
N GLN A 555 -33.26 3.69 3.93
CA GLN A 555 -33.09 2.31 4.40
C GLN A 555 -31.61 1.90 4.33
N LEU A 556 -30.88 2.33 3.28
CA LEU A 556 -29.45 2.12 3.13
C LEU A 556 -28.63 2.86 4.18
N VAL A 557 -29.00 4.09 4.54
CA VAL A 557 -28.34 4.84 5.61
C VAL A 557 -28.55 4.16 6.96
N ASP A 558 -29.77 3.68 7.22
CA ASP A 558 -30.20 3.20 8.53
C ASP A 558 -29.82 1.75 8.87
N CYS A 559 -29.48 0.91 7.87
CA CYS A 559 -29.26 -0.53 8.05
C CYS A 559 -27.99 -1.02 8.74
#